data_AF-A0A9D6UQI4-F1
#
_entry.id   AF-A0A9D6UQI4-F1
#
_cell.length_a   1.000
_cell.length_b   1.000
_cell.length_c   1.000
_cell.angle_alpha   90.00
_cell.angle_beta   90.00
_cell.angle_gamma   90.00
#
_symmetry.space_group_name_H-M   'P 1'
#
loop_
_entity.id
_entity.type
_entity.pdbx_description
1 polymer ?
#
loop_
_entity_poly.entity_id
_entity_poly.type
_entity_poly.pdbx_seq_one_letter_code
_entity_poly.pdbx_strand_id
1 'polypeptide(L)'
;MILRFYSCLFVLIAGVFMTGVSLVLLLSGSKNFKFDMLPFWKGDTALYWLLGLGLVGILTAVAGLLRKLRPLLVLYTVGMLGLMVYGFFMSPVYRFSGLEEAKWIAWTGLATLVAVAGALLQFKETRRA
;
A
#
# COMPACT_ATOMS: atom_id res chain seq x y z
N MET A 1 -12.85 -12.54 -13.18
CA MET A 1 -11.40 -12.83 -13.02
C MET A 1 -10.51 -11.59 -13.13
N ILE A 2 -10.77 -10.64 -14.06
CA ILE A 2 -9.94 -9.42 -14.25
C ILE A 2 -9.69 -8.62 -12.96
N LEU A 3 -10.73 -8.31 -12.17
CA LEU A 3 -10.56 -7.51 -10.94
C LEU A 3 -9.75 -8.24 -9.84
N ARG A 4 -9.72 -9.58 -9.87
CA ARG A 4 -8.90 -10.37 -8.95
C ARG A 4 -7.42 -10.19 -9.26
N PHE A 5 -7.08 -10.33 -10.53
CA PHE A 5 -5.71 -10.20 -11.00
C PHE A 5 -5.21 -8.77 -10.75
N TYR A 6 -6.05 -7.77 -11.03
CA TYR A 6 -5.75 -6.37 -10.75
C TYR A 6 -5.41 -6.12 -9.28
N SER A 7 -6.22 -6.62 -8.34
CA SER A 7 -5.99 -6.40 -6.90
C SER A 7 -4.71 -7.07 -6.39
N CYS A 8 -4.44 -8.32 -6.82
CA CYS A 8 -3.17 -9.00 -6.51
C CYS A 8 -1.98 -8.25 -7.10
N LEU A 9 -2.06 -7.86 -8.37
CA LEU A 9 -0.98 -7.18 -9.08
C LEU A 9 -0.69 -5.82 -8.43
N PHE A 10 -1.74 -5.06 -8.08
CA PHE A 10 -1.61 -3.77 -7.41
C PHE A 10 -0.91 -3.91 -6.05
N VAL A 11 -1.33 -4.85 -5.20
CA VAL A 11 -0.70 -5.10 -3.90
C VAL A 11 0.74 -5.58 -4.06
N LEU A 12 1.02 -6.42 -5.05
CA LEU A 12 2.37 -6.92 -5.34
C LEU A 12 3.28 -5.77 -5.76
N ILE A 13 2.86 -4.97 -6.73
CA ILE A 13 3.63 -3.81 -7.21
C ILE A 13 3.84 -2.82 -6.07
N ALA A 14 2.80 -2.49 -5.31
CA ALA A 14 2.90 -1.58 -4.16
C ALA A 14 3.85 -2.12 -3.08
N GLY A 15 3.78 -3.43 -2.79
CA GLY A 15 4.66 -4.09 -1.83
C GLY A 15 6.12 -4.10 -2.28
N VAL A 16 6.38 -4.43 -3.56
CA VAL A 16 7.73 -4.39 -4.15
C VAL A 16 8.27 -2.96 -4.16
N PHE A 17 7.44 -1.97 -4.48
CA PHE A 17 7.83 -0.56 -4.47
C PHE A 17 8.23 -0.10 -3.06
N MET A 18 7.38 -0.35 -2.05
CA MET A 18 7.69 0.00 -0.66
C MET A 18 8.95 -0.71 -0.15
N THR A 19 9.09 -2.00 -0.46
CA THR A 19 10.27 -2.79 -0.07
C THR A 19 11.52 -2.26 -0.76
N GLY A 20 11.45 -1.98 -2.06
CA GLY A 20 12.56 -1.48 -2.86
C GLY A 20 13.05 -0.12 -2.39
N VAL A 21 12.14 0.84 -2.17
CA VAL A 21 12.48 2.15 -1.62
C VAL A 21 13.14 1.99 -0.25
N SER A 22 12.56 1.17 0.65
CA SER A 22 13.14 0.92 1.97
C SER A 22 14.54 0.29 1.91
N LEU A 23 14.76 -0.66 0.99
CA LEU A 23 16.06 -1.30 0.80
C LEU A 23 17.11 -0.32 0.29
N VAL A 24 16.76 0.50 -0.70
CA VAL A 24 17.67 1.52 -1.26
C VAL A 24 18.07 2.53 -0.19
N LEU A 25 17.14 2.89 0.69
CA LEU A 25 17.38 3.80 1.81
C LEU A 25 18.30 3.21 2.87
N LEU A 26 18.12 1.92 3.20
CA LEU A 26 19.02 1.18 4.09
C LEU A 26 20.43 1.08 3.51
N LEU A 27 20.53 0.71 2.23
CA LEU A 27 21.81 0.57 1.53
C LEU A 27 22.54 1.90 1.35
N SER A 28 21.81 3.00 1.15
CA SER A 28 22.39 4.35 1.06
C SER A 28 22.85 4.91 2.40
N GLY A 29 22.53 4.26 3.53
CA GLY A 29 22.94 4.72 4.87
C GLY A 29 22.41 6.11 5.26
N SER A 30 21.43 6.64 4.53
CA SER A 30 20.86 7.97 4.78
C SER A 30 19.92 7.93 5.98
N LYS A 31 20.45 8.30 7.16
CA LYS A 31 19.70 8.34 8.43
C LYS A 31 18.76 9.54 8.58
N ASN A 32 18.80 10.51 7.65
CA ASN A 32 17.96 11.71 7.67
C ASN A 32 16.77 11.61 6.72
N PHE A 33 16.05 10.48 6.72
CA PHE A 33 14.81 10.36 5.96
C PHE A 33 13.60 10.74 6.81
N LYS A 34 12.96 11.85 6.42
CA LYS A 34 11.65 12.23 6.94
C LYS A 34 10.57 11.69 6.02
N PHE A 35 10.11 10.46 6.31
CA PHE A 35 8.83 10.00 5.79
C PHE A 35 7.70 10.71 6.55
N ASP A 36 7.50 12.00 6.27
CA ASP A 36 6.42 12.82 6.88
C ASP A 36 5.00 12.36 6.46
N MET A 37 4.90 11.35 5.59
CA MET A 37 3.65 10.65 5.27
C MET A 37 3.20 9.62 6.31
N LEU A 38 4.09 9.15 7.19
CA LEU A 38 3.75 8.14 8.20
C LEU A 38 3.49 8.82 9.55
N PRO A 39 2.23 8.93 10.01
CA PRO A 39 1.89 9.66 11.23
C PRO A 39 2.49 9.14 12.54
N PHE A 40 2.67 7.82 12.63
CA PHE A 40 2.90 7.16 13.92
C PHE A 40 4.40 6.95 14.23
N TRP A 41 5.29 7.07 13.25
CA TRP A 41 6.70 6.69 13.41
C TRP A 41 7.62 7.68 12.70
N LYS A 42 8.66 8.16 13.39
CA LYS A 42 9.69 9.08 12.85
C LYS A 42 11.06 8.38 12.83
N GLY A 43 11.90 8.73 11.87
CA GLY A 43 13.28 8.24 11.75
C GLY A 43 13.39 6.77 11.29
N ASP A 44 14.47 6.09 11.69
CA ASP A 44 14.78 4.70 11.28
C ASP A 44 13.63 3.72 11.52
N THR A 45 12.83 3.90 12.57
CA THR A 45 11.71 2.99 12.86
C THR A 45 10.61 3.03 11.80
N ALA A 46 10.36 4.19 11.19
CA ALA A 46 9.40 4.32 10.09
C ALA A 46 9.85 3.53 8.85
N LEU A 47 11.16 3.50 8.61
CA LEU A 47 11.76 2.77 7.50
C LEU A 47 11.60 1.26 7.70
N TYR A 48 11.88 0.73 8.89
CA TYR A 48 11.66 -0.69 9.18
C TYR A 48 10.17 -1.08 9.08
N TRP A 49 9.26 -0.20 9.50
CA TRP A 49 7.82 -0.40 9.30
C TRP A 49 7.42 -0.37 7.83
N LEU A 50 7.98 0.52 7.03
CA LEU A 50 7.72 0.59 5.58
C LEU A 50 8.21 -0.68 4.88
N LEU A 51 9.38 -1.19 5.28
CA LEU A 51 9.94 -2.46 4.81
C LEU A 51 9.06 -3.63 5.22
N GLY A 52 8.62 -3.66 6.48
CA GLY A 52 7.71 -4.67 7.01
C GLY A 52 6.36 -4.67 6.29
N LEU A 53 5.76 -3.50 6.09
CA LEU A 53 4.53 -3.35 5.31
C LEU A 53 4.73 -3.81 3.87
N GLY A 54 5.83 -3.42 3.21
CA GLY A 54 6.16 -3.87 1.87
C GLY A 54 6.24 -5.40 1.75
N LEU A 55 6.95 -6.05 2.66
CA LEU A 55 7.05 -7.51 2.72
C LEU A 55 5.70 -8.17 2.99
N VAL A 56 4.93 -7.66 3.95
CA VAL A 56 3.58 -8.14 4.25
C VAL A 56 2.71 -7.99 3.00
N GLY A 57 2.79 -6.87 2.28
CA GLY A 57 2.08 -6.66 1.01
C GLY A 57 2.42 -7.74 -0.02
N ILE A 58 3.70 -8.01 -0.25
CA ILE A 58 4.16 -9.07 -1.17
C ILE A 58 3.62 -10.44 -0.74
N LEU A 59 3.78 -10.80 0.54
CA LEU A 59 3.28 -12.06 1.09
C LEU A 59 1.77 -12.18 0.92
N THR A 60 1.04 -11.09 1.13
CA THR A 60 -0.42 -11.06 1.01
C THR A 60 -0.86 -11.17 -0.45
N ALA A 61 -0.15 -10.55 -1.38
CA ALA A 61 -0.41 -10.69 -2.82
C ALA A 61 -0.17 -12.12 -3.31
N VAL A 62 0.95 -12.73 -2.91
CA VAL A 62 1.29 -14.13 -3.23
C VAL A 62 0.27 -15.09 -2.61
N ALA A 63 -0.11 -14.87 -1.35
CA ALA A 63 -1.13 -15.69 -0.70
C ALA A 63 -2.54 -15.50 -1.30
N GLY A 64 -2.82 -14.32 -1.86
CA GLY A 64 -4.00 -14.04 -2.68
C GLY A 64 -4.02 -14.81 -4.01
N LEU A 65 -2.86 -14.93 -4.66
CA LEU A 65 -2.68 -15.78 -5.86
C LEU A 65 -2.89 -17.25 -5.53
N LEU A 66 -2.37 -17.72 -4.39
CA LEU A 66 -2.53 -19.10 -3.90
C LEU A 66 -3.95 -19.41 -3.38
N ARG A 67 -4.91 -18.49 -3.53
CA ARG A 67 -6.33 -18.62 -3.11
C ARG A 67 -6.58 -18.88 -1.62
N LYS A 68 -5.55 -18.94 -0.77
CA LYS A 68 -5.62 -19.40 0.63
C LYS A 68 -5.92 -18.29 1.65
N LEU A 69 -5.46 -17.06 1.42
CA LEU A 69 -5.59 -15.93 2.38
C LEU A 69 -6.29 -14.71 1.76
N ARG A 70 -7.48 -14.93 1.18
CA ARG A 70 -8.31 -13.87 0.57
C ARG A 70 -8.72 -12.74 1.54
N PRO A 71 -9.15 -13.00 2.81
CA PRO A 71 -9.49 -11.92 3.74
C PRO A 71 -8.28 -11.07 4.13
N LEU A 72 -7.08 -11.65 4.11
CA LEU A 72 -5.86 -10.93 4.44
C LEU A 72 -5.55 -9.86 3.38
N LEU A 73 -5.84 -10.15 2.11
CA LEU A 73 -5.70 -9.20 0.99
C LEU A 73 -6.66 -8.02 1.14
N VAL A 74 -7.90 -8.28 1.55
CA VAL A 74 -8.88 -7.21 1.86
C VAL A 74 -8.39 -6.36 3.02
N LEU A 75 -7.98 -6.98 4.13
CA LEU A 75 -7.51 -6.25 5.31
C LEU A 75 -6.30 -5.36 4.98
N TYR A 76 -5.35 -5.90 4.22
CA TYR A 76 -4.15 -5.18 3.79
C TYR A 76 -4.48 -4.02 2.84
N THR A 77 -5.32 -4.25 1.82
CA THR A 77 -5.71 -3.19 0.87
C THR A 77 -6.52 -2.07 1.53
N VAL A 78 -7.41 -2.40 2.45
CA VAL A 78 -8.14 -1.40 3.25
C VAL A 78 -7.18 -0.63 4.15
N GLY A 79 -6.21 -1.30 4.78
CA GLY A 79 -5.15 -0.65 5.56
C GLY A 79 -4.32 0.33 4.74
N MET A 80 -3.90 -0.08 3.53
CA MET A 80 -3.21 0.77 2.54
C MET A 80 -4.03 2.00 2.16
N LEU A 81 -5.33 1.83 1.90
CA LEU A 81 -6.22 2.94 1.59
C LEU A 81 -6.32 3.91 2.77
N GLY A 82 -6.48 3.40 3.98
CA GLY A 82 -6.48 4.21 5.20
C GLY A 82 -5.17 4.99 5.37
N LEU A 83 -4.03 4.35 5.11
CA LEU A 83 -2.71 4.99 5.13
C LEU A 83 -2.55 6.07 4.05
N MET A 84 -3.05 5.85 2.83
CA MET A 84 -3.03 6.89 1.78
C MET A 84 -3.91 8.07 2.15
N VAL A 85 -5.15 7.82 2.56
CA VAL A 85 -6.08 8.90 2.94
C VAL A 85 -5.52 9.68 4.11
N TYR A 86 -5.00 8.99 5.12
CA TYR A 86 -4.37 9.66 6.25
C TYR A 86 -3.12 10.44 5.82
N GLY A 87 -2.18 9.78 5.13
CA GLY A 87 -0.87 10.34 4.81
C GLY A 87 -0.91 11.53 3.85
N PHE A 88 -1.85 11.52 2.89
CA PHE A 88 -1.97 12.57 1.88
C PHE A 88 -3.03 13.64 2.19
N PHE A 89 -4.17 13.26 2.79
CA PHE A 89 -5.28 14.21 3.00
C PHE A 89 -5.40 14.70 4.45
N MET A 90 -5.01 13.90 5.42
CA MET A 90 -5.22 14.21 6.85
C MET A 90 -3.96 14.71 7.54
N SER A 91 -2.77 14.36 7.03
CA SER A 91 -1.51 14.80 7.60
C SER A 91 -1.26 16.28 7.31
N PRO A 92 -1.12 17.15 8.33
CA PRO A 92 -0.90 18.59 8.14
C PRO A 92 0.49 18.93 7.58
N VAL A 93 1.36 17.92 7.41
CA VAL A 93 2.74 18.10 6.94
C VAL A 93 2.87 17.93 5.42
N TYR A 94 1.97 17.17 4.78
CA TYR A 94 2.04 16.94 3.34
C TYR A 94 1.41 18.12 2.58
N ARG A 95 2.25 18.97 1.99
CA ARG A 95 1.80 20.05 1.10
C ARG A 95 2.06 19.61 -0.33
N PHE A 96 1.02 19.60 -1.15
CA PHE A 96 1.15 19.36 -2.58
C PHE A 96 2.03 20.46 -3.19
N SER A 97 3.22 20.10 -3.66
CA SER A 97 4.17 21.06 -4.25
C SER A 97 3.74 21.48 -5.68
N GLY A 98 2.82 20.75 -6.32
CA GLY A 98 2.24 21.11 -7.61
C GLY A 98 0.94 20.39 -7.98
N LEU A 99 0.21 20.94 -8.96
CA LEU A 99 -1.05 20.39 -9.47
C LEU A 99 -0.89 18.99 -10.08
N GLU A 100 0.28 18.71 -10.67
CA GLU A 100 0.60 17.41 -11.25
C GLU A 100 0.77 16.30 -10.19
N GLU A 101 1.47 16.59 -9.09
CA GLU A 101 1.62 15.63 -7.99
C GLU A 101 0.27 15.28 -7.38
N ALA A 102 -0.58 16.27 -7.14
CA ALA A 102 -1.94 16.05 -6.64
C ALA A 102 -2.75 15.14 -7.58
N LYS A 103 -2.63 15.33 -8.90
CA LYS A 103 -3.32 14.50 -9.90
C LYS A 103 -2.83 13.05 -9.89
N TRP A 104 -1.52 12.82 -9.79
CA TRP A 104 -0.97 11.47 -9.69
C TRP A 104 -1.40 10.78 -8.41
N ILE A 105 -1.33 11.47 -7.27
CA ILE A 105 -1.78 10.94 -5.97
C ILE A 105 -3.28 10.62 -6.00
N ALA A 106 -4.10 11.48 -6.59
CA ALA A 106 -5.54 11.23 -6.74
C ALA A 106 -5.79 9.98 -7.61
N TRP A 107 -5.06 9.81 -8.70
CA TRP A 107 -5.16 8.62 -9.54
C TRP A 107 -4.73 7.34 -8.81
N THR A 108 -3.67 7.41 -8.00
CA THR A 108 -3.23 6.30 -7.15
C THR A 108 -4.26 5.97 -6.07
N GLY A 109 -4.90 6.98 -5.47
CA GLY A 109 -6.01 6.79 -4.55
C GLY A 109 -7.20 6.08 -5.21
N LEU A 110 -7.56 6.49 -6.43
CA LEU A 110 -8.60 5.86 -7.24
C LEU A 110 -8.24 4.41 -7.59
N ALA A 111 -7.00 4.15 -7.98
CA ALA A 111 -6.50 2.79 -8.22
C ALA A 111 -6.59 1.91 -6.95
N THR A 112 -6.31 2.49 -5.78
CA THR A 112 -6.43 1.81 -4.49
C THR A 112 -7.89 1.49 -4.16
N LEU A 113 -8.82 2.40 -4.44
CA LEU A 113 -10.27 2.15 -4.31
C LEU A 113 -10.72 0.98 -5.20
N VAL A 114 -10.24 0.93 -6.45
CA VAL A 114 -10.53 -0.17 -7.37
C VAL A 114 -9.92 -1.49 -6.87
N ALA A 115 -8.72 -1.46 -6.29
CA ALA A 115 -8.10 -2.63 -5.67
C ALA A 115 -8.88 -3.11 -4.43
N VAL A 116 -9.41 -2.20 -3.60
CA VAL A 116 -10.29 -2.54 -2.47
C VAL A 116 -11.60 -3.16 -2.99
N ALA A 117 -12.23 -2.57 -4.00
CA ALA A 117 -13.43 -3.13 -4.60
C ALA A 117 -13.18 -4.54 -5.18
N GLY A 118 -12.06 -4.74 -5.88
CA GLY A 118 -11.66 -6.04 -6.39
C GLY A 118 -11.37 -7.07 -5.30
N ALA A 119 -10.79 -6.65 -4.17
CA ALA A 119 -10.58 -7.49 -2.99
C ALA A 119 -11.90 -7.85 -2.29
N LEU A 120 -12.81 -6.90 -2.11
CA LEU A 120 -14.13 -7.12 -1.49
C LEU A 120 -15.01 -8.06 -2.31
N LEU A 121 -14.98 -7.94 -3.64
CA LEU A 121 -15.69 -8.86 -4.54
C LEU A 121 -15.15 -10.29 -4.42
N GLN A 122 -13.83 -10.48 -4.24
CA GLN A 122 -13.26 -11.81 -3.95
C GLN A 122 -13.78 -12.41 -2.64
N PHE A 123 -13.95 -11.57 -1.61
CA PHE A 123 -14.44 -12.02 -0.31
C PHE A 123 -15.91 -12.44 -0.39
N LYS A 124 -16.75 -11.66 -1.09
CA LYS A 124 -18.18 -11.96 -1.27
C LYS A 124 -18.43 -13.25 -2.06
N GLU A 125 -17.60 -13.53 -3.07
CA GLU A 125 -17.69 -14.78 -3.85
C GLU A 125 -17.34 -16.03 -3.01
N THR A 126 -16.54 -15.87 -1.96
CA THR A 126 -16.19 -16.95 -1.03
C THR A 126 -17.32 -17.26 -0.04
N ARG A 127 -18.20 -16.30 0.26
CA ARG A 127 -19.40 -16.53 1.09
C ARG A 127 -20.57 -17.15 0.34
N ARG A 128 -20.48 -17.29 -0.99
CA ARG A 128 -21.53 -17.88 -1.85
C ARG A 128 -21.20 -19.29 -2.36
N ALA A 129 -19.98 -19.77 -2.14
CA ALA A 129 -19.53 -21.14 -2.47
C ALA A 129 -19.46 -21.97 -1.20
#